data_AF-A0A0W8G2S6-F1
#
_entry.id   AF-A0A0W8G2S6-F1
#
_cell.length_a   1.000
_cell.length_b   1.000
_cell.length_c   1.000
_cell.angle_alpha   90.00
_cell.angle_beta   90.00
_cell.angle_gamma   90.00
#
_symmetry.space_group_name_H-M   'P 1'
#
loop_
_entity.id
_entity.type
_entity.pdbx_description
1 polymer ?
#
loop_
_entity_poly.entity_id
_entity_poly.type
_entity_poly.pdbx_seq_one_letter_code
_entity_poly.pdbx_strand_id
1 'polypeptide(L)'
;MKTFVRAFFLAACLCLALPFAGQATPDQDFADALAAIDQGNFPKATEFLTKILSASEGIDKMNLMSAYNVRALCYSQMDQYDKALADFEKALAIDPQNAEILGNRAFVYQAMGNLEKAKADAKAAKRIDYKVKVPEF
;
A
#
# COMPACT_ATOMS: atom_id res chain seq x y z
N MET A 1 22.14 -32.14 -61.97
CA MET A 1 22.21 -33.42 -61.23
C MET A 1 23.20 -33.30 -60.09
N LYS A 2 22.71 -33.21 -58.85
CA LYS A 2 23.27 -33.74 -57.59
C LYS A 2 22.28 -33.38 -56.47
N THR A 3 21.64 -34.41 -55.95
CA THR A 3 20.65 -34.48 -54.88
C THR A 3 21.32 -34.53 -53.50
N PHE A 4 20.48 -34.48 -52.45
CA PHE A 4 20.74 -34.72 -51.00
C PHE A 4 21.24 -33.51 -50.19
N VAL A 5 20.74 -33.18 -48.99
CA VAL A 5 19.64 -33.68 -48.15
C VAL A 5 19.37 -32.59 -47.07
N ARG A 6 18.12 -32.53 -46.59
CA ARG A 6 17.69 -31.69 -45.47
C ARG A 6 18.51 -31.96 -44.20
N ALA A 7 18.98 -30.91 -43.53
CA ALA A 7 19.27 -30.94 -42.10
C ALA A 7 18.48 -29.81 -41.43
N PHE A 8 17.31 -30.18 -40.93
CA PHE A 8 16.57 -29.46 -39.90
C PHE A 8 17.41 -29.56 -38.64
N PHE A 9 17.97 -28.45 -38.15
CA PHE A 9 18.21 -28.29 -36.72
C PHE A 9 17.87 -26.85 -36.37
N LEU A 10 16.81 -26.74 -35.57
CA LEU A 10 16.41 -25.53 -34.87
C LEU A 10 17.66 -24.94 -34.20
N ALA A 11 18.14 -23.80 -34.70
CA ALA A 11 18.91 -22.90 -33.87
C ALA A 11 17.91 -22.36 -32.86
N ALA A 12 17.92 -22.98 -31.68
CA ALA A 12 17.17 -22.58 -30.52
C ALA A 12 17.19 -21.06 -30.42
N CYS A 13 16.01 -20.43 -30.51
CA CYS A 13 15.79 -19.19 -29.80
C CYS A 13 16.13 -19.51 -28.35
N LEU A 14 17.38 -19.26 -27.99
CA LEU A 14 17.81 -19.08 -26.64
C LEU A 14 17.07 -17.83 -26.18
N CYS A 15 15.79 -18.00 -25.87
CA CYS A 15 15.14 -17.23 -24.84
C CYS A 15 15.98 -17.53 -23.60
N LEU A 16 17.08 -16.79 -23.45
CA LEU A 16 17.54 -16.39 -22.15
C LEU A 16 16.31 -15.71 -21.56
N ALA A 17 15.50 -16.50 -20.86
CA ALA A 17 14.80 -15.99 -19.70
C ALA A 17 15.93 -15.46 -18.82
N LEU A 18 16.31 -14.21 -19.09
CA LEU A 18 16.95 -13.40 -18.08
C LEU A 18 16.04 -13.62 -16.87
N PRO A 19 16.57 -14.10 -15.72
CA PRO A 19 15.81 -13.92 -14.50
C PRO A 19 15.45 -12.45 -14.50
N PHE A 20 14.15 -12.17 -14.38
CA PHE A 20 13.60 -10.84 -14.35
C PHE A 20 14.20 -10.13 -13.13
N ALA A 21 15.44 -9.67 -13.31
CA ALA A 21 16.26 -9.09 -12.30
C ALA A 21 15.87 -7.63 -12.26
N GLY A 22 14.90 -7.33 -11.40
CA GLY A 22 14.73 -5.98 -10.90
C GLY A 22 13.49 -5.21 -11.33
N GLN A 23 12.35 -5.84 -11.64
CA GLN A 23 11.09 -5.15 -11.30
C GLN A 23 10.60 -5.80 -10.02
N ALA A 24 10.82 -5.10 -8.90
CA ALA A 24 10.15 -5.47 -7.67
C ALA A 24 8.65 -5.52 -7.96
N THR A 25 8.03 -6.63 -7.60
CA THR A 25 6.59 -6.73 -7.65
C THR A 25 6.00 -5.91 -6.51
N PRO A 26 4.76 -5.42 -6.62
CA PRO A 26 4.08 -4.78 -5.50
C PRO A 26 4.16 -5.62 -4.20
N ASP A 27 4.08 -6.95 -4.31
CA ASP A 27 4.21 -7.88 -3.19
C ASP A 27 5.57 -7.81 -2.48
N GLN A 28 6.67 -7.76 -3.25
CA GLN A 28 8.01 -7.68 -2.68
C GLN A 28 8.27 -6.30 -2.05
N ASP A 29 7.87 -5.22 -2.73
CA ASP A 29 8.00 -3.87 -2.16
C ASP A 29 7.18 -3.73 -0.86
N PHE A 30 6.04 -4.42 -0.74
CA PHE A 30 5.26 -4.43 0.50
C PHE A 30 6.00 -5.17 1.62
N ALA A 31 6.59 -6.32 1.33
CA ALA A 31 7.40 -7.06 2.30
C ALA A 31 8.60 -6.23 2.78
N ASP A 32 9.27 -5.52 1.86
CA ASP A 32 10.40 -4.66 2.18
C ASP A 32 9.98 -3.42 3.00
N ALA A 33 8.79 -2.86 2.72
CA ALA A 33 8.21 -1.81 3.53
C ALA A 33 7.95 -2.27 4.97
N LEU A 34 7.33 -3.44 5.15
CA LEU A 34 7.06 -4.02 6.47
C LEU A 34 8.35 -4.30 7.24
N ALA A 35 9.34 -4.89 6.59
CA ALA A 35 10.65 -5.13 7.20
C ALA A 35 11.34 -3.83 7.64
N ALA A 36 11.17 -2.74 6.88
CA ALA A 36 11.66 -1.43 7.28
C ALA A 36 10.89 -0.84 8.47
N ILE A 37 9.57 -1.05 8.54
CA ILE A 37 8.72 -0.67 9.70
C ILE A 37 9.15 -1.41 10.97
N ASP A 38 9.40 -2.72 10.88
CA ASP A 38 9.86 -3.53 12.02
C ASP A 38 11.22 -3.05 12.56
N GLN A 39 12.05 -2.49 11.68
CA GLN A 39 13.34 -1.86 12.04
C GLN A 39 13.19 -0.42 12.55
N GLY A 40 11.98 0.15 12.55
CA GLY A 40 11.73 1.56 12.84
C GLY A 40 12.23 2.54 11.77
N ASN A 41 12.63 2.03 10.59
CA ASN A 41 13.12 2.84 9.47
C ASN A 41 11.96 3.32 8.60
N PHE A 42 11.18 4.25 9.16
CA PHE A 42 10.02 4.84 8.47
C PHE A 42 10.36 5.54 7.15
N PRO A 43 11.48 6.28 6.99
CA PRO A 43 11.84 6.85 5.70
C PRO A 43 11.96 5.79 4.60
N LYS A 44 12.67 4.68 4.88
CA LYS A 44 12.83 3.58 3.92
C LYS A 44 11.50 2.88 3.63
N ALA A 45 10.66 2.68 4.64
CA ALA A 45 9.31 2.14 4.44
C ALA A 45 8.49 3.02 3.48
N THR A 46 8.53 4.35 3.64
CA THR A 46 7.79 5.26 2.74
C THR A 46 8.30 5.26 1.30
N GLU A 47 9.57 4.93 1.06
CA GLU A 47 10.12 4.78 -0.30
C GLU A 47 9.47 3.61 -1.02
N PHE A 48 9.47 2.42 -0.40
CA PHE A 48 8.83 1.23 -0.95
C PHE A 48 7.32 1.43 -1.16
N LEU A 49 6.64 2.01 -0.17
CA LEU A 49 5.20 2.32 -0.29
C LEU A 49 4.91 3.33 -1.40
N THR A 50 5.80 4.29 -1.62
CA THR A 50 5.67 5.24 -2.74
C THR A 50 5.81 4.53 -4.08
N LYS A 51 6.74 3.59 -4.19
CA LYS A 51 6.95 2.79 -5.39
C LYS A 51 5.73 1.94 -5.73
N ILE A 52 5.14 1.28 -4.73
CA ILE A 52 3.85 0.57 -4.85
C ILE A 52 2.78 1.51 -5.38
N LEU A 53 2.59 2.66 -4.73
CA LEU A 53 1.55 3.63 -5.09
C LEU A 53 1.77 4.26 -6.48
N SER A 54 3.02 4.36 -6.93
CA SER A 54 3.35 4.84 -8.28
C SER A 54 3.14 3.80 -9.37
N ALA A 55 3.14 2.51 -9.03
CA ALA A 55 3.05 1.44 -10.01
C ALA A 55 1.71 1.44 -10.75
N SER A 56 0.63 1.97 -10.15
CA SER A 56 -0.72 2.30 -10.65
C SER A 56 -1.49 1.25 -11.49
N GLU A 57 -0.83 0.38 -12.22
CA GLU A 57 -1.35 -0.74 -12.99
C GLU A 57 -1.25 -2.04 -12.15
N GLY A 58 -2.32 -2.83 -12.13
CA GLY A 58 -2.34 -4.18 -11.56
C GLY A 58 -2.51 -4.29 -10.04
N ILE A 59 -2.55 -3.18 -9.30
CA ILE A 59 -2.84 -3.19 -7.85
C ILE A 59 -4.33 -3.02 -7.63
N ASP A 60 -4.98 -3.96 -6.95
CA ASP A 60 -6.38 -3.82 -6.60
C ASP A 60 -6.60 -2.70 -5.57
N LYS A 61 -7.84 -2.19 -5.52
CA LYS A 61 -8.20 -1.04 -4.68
C LYS A 61 -7.94 -1.27 -3.19
N MET A 62 -8.08 -2.51 -2.71
CA MET A 62 -7.86 -2.83 -1.30
C MET A 62 -6.37 -2.71 -0.95
N ASN A 63 -5.50 -3.20 -1.82
CA ASN A 63 -4.05 -3.02 -1.68
C ASN A 63 -3.62 -1.55 -1.79
N LEU A 64 -4.24 -0.77 -2.67
CA LEU A 64 -3.98 0.67 -2.77
C LEU A 64 -4.38 1.42 -1.48
N MET A 65 -5.55 1.10 -0.91
CA MET A 65 -6.02 1.65 0.35
C MET A 65 -5.07 1.32 1.51
N SER A 66 -4.64 0.05 1.60
CA SER A 66 -3.68 -0.39 2.60
C SER A 66 -2.33 0.33 2.45
N ALA A 67 -1.81 0.47 1.21
CA ALA A 67 -0.58 1.20 0.96
C ALA A 67 -0.65 2.65 1.44
N TYR A 68 -1.74 3.36 1.14
CA TYR A 68 -1.95 4.72 1.64
C TYR A 68 -2.05 4.77 3.17
N ASN A 69 -2.81 3.87 3.80
CA ASN A 69 -2.94 3.80 5.26
C ASN A 69 -1.58 3.57 5.94
N VAL A 70 -0.82 2.59 5.48
CA VAL A 70 0.49 2.25 6.05
C VAL A 70 1.50 3.38 5.84
N ARG A 71 1.50 4.03 4.66
CA ARG A 71 2.41 5.16 4.40
C ARG A 71 2.05 6.37 5.25
N ALA A 72 0.77 6.62 5.47
CA ALA A 72 0.30 7.67 6.37
C ALA A 72 0.75 7.43 7.82
N LEU A 73 0.66 6.19 8.30
CA LEU A 73 1.20 5.83 9.62
C LEU A 73 2.70 6.06 9.71
N CYS A 74 3.47 5.68 8.68
CA CYS A 74 4.91 5.97 8.64
C CYS A 74 5.19 7.49 8.67
N TYR A 75 4.43 8.30 7.93
CA TYR A 75 4.55 9.76 8.00
C TYR A 75 4.20 10.31 9.37
N SER A 76 3.18 9.76 10.04
CA SER A 76 2.82 10.13 11.42
C SER A 76 3.97 9.86 12.39
N GLN A 77 4.66 8.72 12.26
CA GLN A 77 5.81 8.38 13.11
C GLN A 77 7.02 9.29 12.89
N MET A 78 7.05 10.02 11.77
CA MET A 78 8.07 11.01 11.44
C MET A 78 7.59 12.46 11.66
N ASP A 79 6.47 12.66 12.35
CA ASP A 79 5.80 13.95 12.57
C ASP A 79 5.44 14.73 11.27
N GLN A 80 5.38 14.03 10.14
CA GLN A 80 4.99 14.59 8.84
C GLN A 80 3.46 14.55 8.68
N TYR A 81 2.76 15.20 9.60
CA TYR A 81 1.30 15.06 9.75
C TYR A 81 0.52 15.47 8.50
N ASP A 82 0.93 16.53 7.79
CA ASP A 82 0.24 16.96 6.57
C ASP A 82 0.26 15.88 5.47
N LYS A 83 1.39 15.16 5.34
CA LYS A 83 1.49 14.04 4.40
C LYS A 83 0.66 12.84 4.87
N ALA A 84 0.67 12.56 6.17
CA ALA A 84 -0.16 11.51 6.75
C ALA A 84 -1.65 11.77 6.48
N LEU A 85 -2.14 12.99 6.72
CA LEU A 85 -3.52 13.38 6.45
C LEU A 85 -3.88 13.22 4.97
N ALA A 86 -3.01 13.67 4.06
CA ALA A 86 -3.25 13.54 2.62
C ALA A 86 -3.36 12.08 2.16
N ASP A 87 -2.56 11.17 2.73
CA ASP A 87 -2.65 9.75 2.40
C ASP A 87 -3.87 9.08 3.06
N PHE A 88 -4.23 9.45 4.29
CA PHE A 88 -5.48 8.97 4.89
C PHE A 88 -6.71 9.43 4.10
N GLU A 89 -6.71 10.65 3.56
CA GLU A 89 -7.77 11.13 2.67
C GLU A 89 -7.89 10.28 1.40
N LYS A 90 -6.76 9.90 0.78
CA LYS A 90 -6.78 9.00 -0.38
C LYS A 90 -7.28 7.60 -0.02
N ALA A 91 -6.88 7.08 1.14
CA ALA A 91 -7.35 5.77 1.61
C ALA A 91 -8.87 5.79 1.89
N LEU A 92 -9.38 6.85 2.55
CA LEU A 92 -10.81 7.03 2.81
C LEU A 92 -11.61 7.38 1.55
N ALA A 93 -10.99 7.88 0.49
CA ALA A 93 -11.68 8.03 -0.79
C ALA A 93 -12.01 6.67 -1.43
N ILE A 94 -11.26 5.61 -1.09
CA ILE A 94 -11.52 4.23 -1.54
C ILE A 94 -12.63 3.60 -0.69
N ASP A 95 -12.52 3.69 0.64
CA ASP A 95 -13.57 3.29 1.57
C ASP A 95 -13.80 4.37 2.64
N PRO A 96 -14.83 5.22 2.46
CA PRO A 96 -15.14 6.29 3.41
C PRO A 96 -15.61 5.80 4.77
N GLN A 97 -15.97 4.51 4.89
CA GLN A 97 -16.45 3.89 6.12
C GLN A 97 -15.40 2.95 6.72
N ASN A 98 -14.12 3.07 6.33
CA ASN A 98 -13.09 2.28 6.98
C ASN A 98 -12.82 2.80 8.40
N ALA A 99 -13.30 2.07 9.41
CA ALA A 99 -13.21 2.47 10.81
C ALA A 99 -11.75 2.55 11.30
N GLU A 100 -10.86 1.70 10.80
CA GLU A 100 -9.45 1.69 11.17
C GLU A 100 -8.76 2.97 10.68
N ILE A 101 -8.92 3.32 9.40
CA ILE A 101 -8.31 4.52 8.83
C ILE A 101 -8.85 5.79 9.50
N LEU A 102 -10.16 5.85 9.79
CA LEU A 102 -10.75 6.96 10.55
C LEU A 102 -10.13 7.07 11.95
N GLY A 103 -9.91 5.93 12.63
CA GLY A 103 -9.21 5.90 13.92
C GLY A 103 -7.77 6.41 13.82
N ASN A 104 -7.01 5.93 12.83
CA ASN A 104 -5.63 6.35 12.60
C ASN A 104 -5.52 7.86 12.31
N ARG A 105 -6.42 8.40 11.47
CA ARG A 105 -6.46 9.84 11.19
C ARG A 105 -6.87 10.66 12.41
N ALA A 106 -7.76 10.14 13.26
CA ALA A 106 -8.12 10.78 14.53
C ALA A 106 -6.91 10.91 15.47
N PHE A 107 -6.05 9.89 15.55
CA PHE A 107 -4.81 9.97 16.33
C PHE A 107 -3.87 11.06 15.80
N VAL A 108 -3.72 11.19 14.48
CA VAL A 108 -2.91 12.26 13.88
C VAL A 108 -3.50 13.63 14.19
N TYR A 109 -4.81 13.81 14.05
CA TYR A 109 -5.45 15.07 14.43
C TYR A 109 -5.26 15.41 15.92
N GLN A 110 -5.29 14.40 16.79
CA GLN A 110 -5.00 14.58 18.22
C GLN A 110 -3.55 15.01 18.46
N ALA A 111 -2.57 14.39 17.79
CA ALA A 111 -1.16 14.75 17.87
C ALA A 111 -0.91 16.20 17.42
N MET A 112 -1.64 16.67 16.41
CA MET A 112 -1.63 18.07 15.96
C MET A 112 -2.39 19.05 16.87
N GLY A 113 -3.04 18.58 17.94
CA GLY A 113 -3.89 19.39 18.81
C GLY A 113 -5.26 19.76 18.21
N ASN A 114 -5.62 19.21 17.05
CA ASN A 114 -6.93 19.43 16.41
C ASN A 114 -8.00 18.49 16.97
N LEU A 115 -8.35 18.73 18.23
CA LEU A 115 -9.24 17.86 19.00
C LEU A 115 -10.64 17.74 18.41
N GLU A 116 -11.14 18.79 17.75
CA GLU A 116 -12.48 18.77 17.14
C GLU A 116 -12.54 17.79 15.97
N LYS A 117 -11.54 17.80 15.08
CA LYS A 117 -11.46 16.81 13.99
C LYS A 117 -11.18 15.41 14.51
N ALA A 118 -10.31 15.25 15.52
CA ALA A 118 -10.03 13.96 16.15
C ALA A 118 -11.30 13.31 16.72
N LYS A 119 -12.11 14.07 17.47
CA LYS A 119 -13.40 13.57 18.02
C LYS A 119 -14.38 13.20 16.92
N ALA A 120 -14.43 13.99 15.84
CA ALA A 120 -15.33 13.72 14.72
C ALA A 120 -15.01 12.37 14.05
N ASP A 121 -13.74 12.14 13.71
CA ASP A 121 -13.29 10.88 13.10
C ASP A 121 -13.45 9.69 14.06
N ALA A 122 -13.08 9.83 15.33
CA ALA A 122 -13.25 8.77 16.34
C ALA A 122 -14.72 8.39 16.54
N LYS A 123 -15.63 9.37 16.54
CA LYS A 123 -17.08 9.12 16.61
C LYS A 123 -17.59 8.41 15.36
N ALA A 124 -17.11 8.79 14.18
CA ALA A 124 -17.46 8.12 12.93
C ALA A 124 -17.00 6.66 12.93
N ALA A 125 -15.73 6.40 13.28
CA ALA A 125 -15.16 5.06 13.41
C ALA A 125 -15.97 4.17 14.37
N LYS A 126 -16.27 4.67 15.58
CA LYS A 126 -17.05 3.94 16.59
C LYS A 126 -18.46 3.60 16.11
N ARG A 127 -19.12 4.51 15.39
CA ARG A 127 -20.47 4.28 14.83
C ARG A 127 -20.44 3.17 13.78
N ILE A 128 -19.38 3.09 12.99
CA ILE A 128 -19.22 2.03 11.98
C ILE A 128 -18.97 0.69 12.65
N ASP A 129 -18.04 0.61 13.62
CA ASP A 129 -17.79 -0.64 14.35
C ASP A 129 -19.07 -1.16 15.03
N TYR A 130 -19.90 -0.27 15.61
CA TYR A 130 -21.22 -0.63 16.15
C TYR A 130 -22.20 -1.15 15.09
N LYS A 131 -22.18 -0.61 13.86
CA LYS A 131 -23.02 -1.11 12.76
C LYS A 131 -22.55 -2.49 12.25
N VAL A 132 -21.24 -2.74 12.24
CA VAL A 132 -20.65 -3.98 11.73
C VAL A 132 -20.68 -5.08 12.79
N LYS A 133 -20.55 -4.73 14.07
CA LYS A 133 -20.64 -5.64 15.22
C LYS A 133 -21.92 -5.42 16.01
N VAL A 134 -22.97 -6.12 15.63
CA VAL A 134 -23.72 -7.06 16.49
C VAL A 134 -24.88 -7.66 15.69
N PRO A 135 -25.07 -8.99 15.68
CA PRO A 135 -26.40 -9.54 15.50
C PRO A 135 -27.28 -9.06 16.67
N GLU A 136 -28.42 -8.45 16.35
CA GLU A 136 -29.49 -8.27 17.33
C GLU A 136 -30.05 -9.67 17.65
N PHE A 137 -29.87 -10.11 18.90
CA PHE A 137 -30.58 -11.25 19.46
C PHE A 137 -31.67 -10.73 20.40
#